data_AF-A0A1F1CHS5-F1
#
_entry.id   AF-A0A1F1CHS5-F1
#
_cell.length_a   1.000
_cell.length_b   1.000
_cell.length_c   1.000
_cell.angle_alpha   90.00
_cell.angle_beta   90.00
_cell.angle_gamma   90.00
#
_symmetry.space_group_name_H-M   'P 1'
#
loop_
_entity.id
_entity.type
_entity.pdbx_description
1 polymer ?
#
loop_
_entity_poly.entity_id
_entity_poly.type
_entity_poly.pdbx_seq_one_letter_code
_entity_poly.pdbx_strand_id
1 'polypeptide(L)'
;MVRKKKIKGRVYNISLNEQTLQKGWYLIVTDQHQEYLVQRNWSLSTKRSFAIYQTNYLFSKHTHSQDVRSRMGLSYLGATIVIAALIRLLTPYQFWLGPTIKATNYFQGTVHLLSLALAVPFSFMFVAVLRKMKLKAFLKGKKADLKYIGRVKTLNPLNLTKEGVDFW
;
A
#
# COMPACT_ATOMS: atom_id res chain seq x y z
N MET A 1 -1.45 -15.16 -26.98
CA MET A 1 -0.45 -15.77 -26.06
C MET A 1 0.11 -14.71 -25.11
N VAL A 2 -0.05 -14.88 -23.79
CA VAL A 2 0.60 -13.99 -22.80
C VAL A 2 2.08 -14.39 -22.69
N ARG A 3 3.00 -13.53 -23.14
CA ARG A 3 4.45 -13.76 -23.00
C ARG A 3 4.84 -13.71 -21.52
N LYS A 4 5.07 -14.87 -20.91
CA LYS A 4 5.61 -14.98 -19.54
C LYS A 4 7.13 -14.99 -19.63
N LYS A 5 7.79 -14.02 -18.97
CA LYS A 5 9.26 -13.97 -18.85
C LYS A 5 9.64 -14.22 -17.39
N LYS A 6 10.57 -15.16 -17.16
CA LYS A 6 11.19 -15.34 -15.84
C LYS A 6 12.36 -14.37 -15.73
N ILE A 7 12.46 -13.68 -14.61
CA ILE A 7 13.47 -12.66 -14.35
C ILE A 7 14.03 -12.92 -12.96
N LYS A 8 15.37 -12.93 -12.84
CA LYS A 8 16.07 -12.93 -11.56
C LYS A 8 16.40 -11.49 -11.18
N GLY A 9 16.27 -11.19 -9.89
CA GLY A 9 16.50 -9.85 -9.36
C GLY A 9 16.36 -9.80 -7.85
N ARG A 10 16.82 -8.69 -7.28
CA ARG A 10 16.75 -8.41 -5.85
C ARG A 10 15.64 -7.41 -5.56
N VAL A 11 15.04 -7.55 -4.38
CA VAL A 11 13.91 -6.74 -3.94
C VAL A 11 14.39 -5.74 -2.90
N TYR A 12 14.05 -4.47 -3.10
CA TYR A 12 14.42 -3.38 -2.21
C TYR A 12 13.20 -2.56 -1.81
N ASN A 13 13.21 -2.05 -0.58
CA ASN A 13 12.26 -1.01 -0.19
C ASN A 13 12.74 0.33 -0.73
N ILE A 14 11.80 1.18 -1.12
CA ILE A 14 12.09 2.52 -1.62
C ILE A 14 11.72 3.58 -0.57
N SER A 15 12.50 4.66 -0.53
CA SER A 15 12.18 5.87 0.22
C SER A 15 12.11 7.04 -0.76
N LEU A 16 11.09 7.88 -0.65
CA LEU A 16 10.97 9.06 -1.52
C LEU A 16 11.76 10.26 -0.99
N ASN A 17 12.00 10.31 0.33
CA ASN A 17 12.62 11.45 1.01
C ASN A 17 13.79 10.98 1.92
N GLU A 18 14.37 9.81 1.65
CA GLU A 18 15.44 9.14 2.43
C GLU A 18 15.09 8.82 3.90
N GLN A 19 14.02 9.38 4.45
CA GLN A 19 13.63 9.27 5.85
C GLN A 19 12.46 8.32 6.10
N THR A 20 11.59 8.09 5.09
CA THR A 20 10.35 7.32 5.26
C THR A 20 10.20 6.27 4.17
N LEU A 21 10.16 5.00 4.58
CA LEU A 21 9.85 3.88 3.69
C LEU A 21 8.46 4.05 3.05
N GLN A 22 8.42 3.94 1.73
CA GLN A 22 7.18 4.03 0.95
C GLN A 22 6.42 2.70 1.05
N LYS A 23 5.67 2.53 2.15
CA LYS A 23 4.79 1.36 2.32
C LYS A 23 3.83 1.25 1.14
N GLY A 24 3.65 0.06 0.61
CA GLY A 24 2.77 -0.19 -0.53
C GLY A 24 3.49 -0.36 -1.87
N TRP A 25 4.78 -0.04 -1.92
CA TRP A 25 5.60 -0.09 -3.14
C TRP A 25 6.97 -0.67 -2.80
N TYR A 26 7.51 -1.48 -3.70
CA TYR A 26 8.88 -1.96 -3.60
C TYR A 26 9.53 -1.99 -4.99
N LEU A 27 10.85 -1.98 -5.01
CA LEU A 27 11.66 -2.01 -6.21
C LEU A 27 12.17 -3.43 -6.45
N ILE A 28 12.09 -3.90 -7.68
CA ILE A 28 12.82 -5.06 -8.17
C ILE A 28 13.92 -4.53 -9.08
N VAL A 29 15.17 -4.85 -8.75
CA VAL A 29 16.33 -4.59 -9.62
C VAL A 29 16.77 -5.92 -10.20
N THR A 30 16.77 -6.04 -11.52
CA THR A 30 17.20 -7.25 -12.21
C THR A 30 18.72 -7.31 -12.30
N ASP A 31 19.25 -8.50 -12.61
CA ASP A 31 20.71 -8.66 -12.85
C ASP A 31 21.19 -7.81 -14.05
N GLN A 32 20.27 -7.43 -14.96
CA GLN A 32 20.52 -6.52 -16.08
C GLN A 32 20.40 -5.04 -15.69
N HIS A 33 20.39 -4.72 -14.39
CA HIS A 33 20.23 -3.37 -13.84
C HIS A 33 18.94 -2.67 -14.27
N GLN A 34 17.91 -3.44 -14.66
CA GLN A 34 16.60 -2.88 -14.96
C GLN A 34 15.78 -2.76 -13.69
N GLU A 35 15.15 -1.60 -13.52
CA GLU A 35 14.38 -1.25 -12.34
C GLU A 35 12.87 -1.34 -12.61
N TYR A 36 12.17 -2.09 -11.76
CA TYR A 36 10.73 -2.25 -11.81
C TYR A 36 10.11 -1.90 -10.47
N LEU A 37 9.09 -1.04 -10.49
CA LEU A 37 8.31 -0.72 -9.30
C LEU A 37 7.09 -1.64 -9.22
N VAL A 38 6.93 -2.30 -8.08
CA VAL A 38 5.80 -3.19 -7.83
C VAL A 38 4.86 -2.56 -6.83
N GLN A 39 3.59 -2.49 -7.19
CA GLN A 39 2.53 -2.00 -6.32
C GLN A 39 1.96 -3.15 -5.48
N ARG A 40 2.23 -3.13 -4.18
CA ARG A 40 1.72 -4.07 -3.18
C ARG A 40 1.16 -3.31 -1.98
N ASN A 41 -0.07 -2.84 -2.09
CA ASN A 41 -0.69 -2.02 -1.05
C ASN A 41 -0.90 -2.77 0.28
N TRP A 42 -0.97 -4.11 0.24
CA TRP A 42 -1.27 -4.97 1.39
C TRP A 42 -0.06 -5.84 1.76
N SER A 43 0.28 -5.85 3.05
CA SER A 43 1.40 -6.64 3.58
C SER A 43 1.04 -8.11 3.83
N LEU A 44 -0.13 -8.57 3.36
CA LEU A 44 -0.54 -9.96 3.47
C LEU A 44 0.31 -10.84 2.54
N SER A 45 0.96 -11.86 3.11
CA SER A 45 1.70 -12.89 2.36
C SER A 45 0.73 -13.59 1.42
N THR A 46 0.83 -13.29 0.12
CA THR A 46 -0.10 -13.85 -0.88
C THR A 46 0.65 -14.13 -2.17
N LYS A 47 0.47 -15.34 -2.72
CA LYS A 47 1.02 -15.77 -4.03
C LYS A 47 0.31 -15.11 -5.23
N ARG A 48 -0.27 -13.91 -5.04
CA ARG A 48 -1.04 -13.19 -6.07
C ARG A 48 -0.10 -12.43 -7.01
N SER A 49 -0.64 -12.05 -8.17
CA SER A 49 0.09 -11.23 -9.14
C SER A 49 -0.10 -9.75 -8.85
N PHE A 50 1.00 -9.03 -8.70
CA PHE A 50 1.04 -7.60 -8.40
C PHE A 50 1.30 -6.77 -9.66
N ALA A 51 0.77 -5.55 -9.70
CA ALA A 51 0.98 -4.64 -10.82
C ALA A 51 2.43 -4.13 -10.81
N ILE A 52 3.07 -4.14 -11.97
CA ILE A 52 4.43 -3.61 -12.16
C ILE A 52 4.43 -2.39 -13.07
N TYR A 53 5.34 -1.49 -12.76
CA TYR A 53 5.51 -0.22 -13.42
C TYR A 53 6.99 0.02 -13.72
N GLN A 54 7.27 0.72 -14.81
CA GLN A 54 8.59 1.27 -15.13
C GLN A 54 8.59 2.77 -14.91
N THR A 55 9.78 3.28 -14.64
CA THR A 55 10.08 4.71 -14.67
C THR A 55 11.45 4.91 -15.31
N ASN A 56 11.67 6.08 -15.89
CA ASN A 56 12.98 6.51 -16.36
C ASN A 56 13.85 7.09 -15.22
N TYR A 57 13.32 7.11 -14.00
CA TYR A 57 14.03 7.55 -12.81
C TYR A 57 14.75 6.39 -12.13
N LEU A 58 16.01 6.61 -11.78
CA LEU A 58 16.87 5.61 -11.12
C LEU A 58 16.64 5.62 -9.60
N PHE A 59 15.88 4.66 -9.10
CA PHE A 59 15.58 4.46 -7.68
C PHE A 59 16.70 3.76 -6.91
N SER A 60 17.67 3.12 -7.55
CA SER A 60 18.84 2.54 -6.86
C SER A 60 19.63 3.54 -6.00
N LYS A 61 19.54 4.85 -6.28
CA LYS A 61 20.11 5.89 -5.39
C LYS A 61 19.32 6.08 -4.08
N HIS A 62 18.09 5.59 -4.01
CA HIS A 62 17.15 5.74 -2.89
C HIS A 62 16.74 4.37 -2.29
N THR A 63 17.47 3.30 -2.64
CA THR A 63 17.29 1.99 -2.01
C THR A 63 18.01 1.98 -0.69
N HIS A 64 17.26 1.87 0.41
CA HIS A 64 17.86 1.62 1.71
C HIS A 64 18.05 0.12 1.89
N SER A 65 19.25 -0.29 2.29
CA SER A 65 19.47 -1.57 2.95
C SER A 65 18.58 -1.65 4.19
N GLN A 66 18.16 -2.87 4.55
CA GLN A 66 17.04 -3.22 5.43
C GLN A 66 16.94 -2.55 6.83
N ASP A 67 17.84 -1.65 7.23
CA ASP A 67 18.02 -1.20 8.62
C ASP A 67 17.55 0.23 8.94
N VAL A 68 16.80 0.90 8.06
CA VAL A 68 16.22 2.20 8.45
C VAL A 68 14.94 1.98 9.24
N ARG A 69 15.09 1.98 10.58
CA ARG A 69 14.00 2.07 11.55
C ARG A 69 13.16 3.29 11.18
N SER A 70 11.97 3.06 10.61
CA SER A 70 11.09 4.16 10.22
C SER A 70 10.85 5.02 11.46
N ARG A 71 11.32 6.27 11.46
CA ARG A 71 10.89 7.23 12.47
C ARG A 71 9.38 7.33 12.31
N MET A 72 8.63 6.72 13.21
CA MET A 72 7.18 6.80 13.29
C MET A 72 6.86 8.25 13.63
N GLY A 73 6.88 9.11 12.61
CA GLY A 73 6.77 10.54 12.80
C GLY A 73 5.41 10.87 13.39
N LEU A 74 5.40 11.77 14.38
CA LEU A 74 4.21 12.37 15.01
C LEU A 74 3.08 12.69 14.01
N SER A 75 3.42 12.98 12.75
CA SER A 75 2.50 13.18 11.63
C SER A 75 1.44 12.07 11.46
N TYR A 76 1.73 10.81 11.78
CA TYR A 76 0.75 9.73 11.68
C TYR A 76 -0.32 9.84 12.76
N LEU A 77 0.05 10.22 13.99
CA LEU A 77 -0.91 10.46 15.07
C LEU A 77 -1.79 11.67 14.75
N GLY A 78 -1.18 12.77 14.28
CA GLY A 78 -1.91 13.95 13.82
C GLY A 78 -2.89 13.63 12.68
N ALA A 79 -2.45 12.88 11.67
CA ALA A 79 -3.32 12.46 10.58
C ALA A 79 -4.45 11.54 11.06
N THR A 80 -4.20 10.66 12.03
CA THR A 80 -5.23 9.78 12.60
C THR A 80 -6.28 10.59 13.36
N ILE A 81 -5.86 11.60 14.13
CA ILE A 81 -6.77 12.50 14.85
C ILE A 81 -7.60 13.34 13.87
N VAL A 82 -6.97 13.90 12.84
CA VAL A 82 -7.67 14.69 11.81
C VAL A 82 -8.65 13.84 11.01
N ILE A 83 -8.28 12.60 10.66
CA ILE A 83 -9.17 11.65 9.99
C ILE A 83 -10.33 11.27 10.92
N ALA A 84 -10.08 10.99 12.19
CA ALA A 84 -11.14 10.71 13.17
C ALA A 84 -12.09 11.90 13.36
N ALA A 85 -11.56 13.12 13.37
CA ALA A 85 -12.36 14.35 13.45
C ALA A 85 -13.18 14.59 12.18
N LEU A 86 -12.60 14.38 10.99
CA LEU A 86 -13.32 14.47 9.71
C LEU A 86 -14.41 13.42 9.59
N ILE A 87 -14.13 12.19 10.01
CA ILE A 87 -15.15 11.13 10.08
C ILE A 87 -16.28 11.58 11.01
N ARG A 88 -15.95 12.02 12.24
CA ARG A 88 -16.95 12.50 13.21
C ARG A 88 -17.77 13.70 12.72
N LEU A 89 -17.18 14.56 11.89
CA LEU A 89 -17.84 15.73 11.31
C LEU A 89 -18.75 15.37 10.14
N LEU A 90 -18.29 14.49 9.25
CA LEU A 90 -18.99 14.13 8.01
C LEU A 90 -20.05 13.06 8.19
N THR A 91 -19.98 12.29 9.28
CA THR A 91 -20.97 11.25 9.59
C THR A 91 -21.66 11.56 10.92
N PRO A 92 -22.98 11.77 10.92
CA PRO A 92 -23.74 11.94 12.15
C PRO A 92 -23.47 10.78 13.12
N TYR A 93 -23.30 11.05 14.41
CA TYR A 93 -23.06 10.01 15.43
C TYR A 93 -24.11 8.87 15.39
N GLN A 94 -25.34 9.21 15.00
CA GLN A 94 -26.46 8.29 14.77
C GLN A 94 -26.21 7.27 13.66
N PHE A 95 -25.28 7.51 12.74
CA PHE A 95 -24.90 6.57 11.68
C PHE A 95 -23.88 5.52 12.13
N TRP A 96 -23.09 5.79 13.17
CA TRP A 96 -22.10 4.83 13.69
C TRP A 96 -22.68 3.90 14.75
N LEU A 97 -23.56 4.43 15.61
CA LEU A 97 -24.08 3.70 16.77
C LEU A 97 -25.59 3.47 16.73
N GLY A 98 -26.29 4.06 15.76
CA GLY A 98 -27.76 4.02 15.71
C GLY A 98 -28.40 4.74 16.92
N PRO A 99 -29.73 4.95 16.93
CA PRO A 99 -30.45 5.04 18.19
C PRO A 99 -30.26 3.73 18.96
N THR A 100 -30.28 3.78 20.29
CA THR A 100 -30.27 2.60 21.18
C THR A 100 -31.18 1.54 20.57
N ILE A 101 -30.61 0.41 20.14
CA ILE A 101 -31.34 -0.62 19.40
C ILE A 101 -32.50 -1.08 20.29
N LYS A 102 -33.70 -0.55 20.06
CA LYS A 102 -34.92 -1.18 20.57
C LYS A 102 -35.02 -2.50 19.82
N ALA A 103 -35.29 -3.58 20.54
CA ALA A 103 -35.22 -4.97 20.09
C ALA A 103 -36.04 -5.33 18.82
N THR A 104 -36.70 -4.37 18.18
CA THR A 104 -37.59 -4.54 17.03
C THR A 104 -37.02 -4.11 15.67
N ASN A 105 -35.82 -3.50 15.57
CA ASN A 105 -35.27 -3.01 14.29
C ASN A 105 -33.96 -3.70 13.85
N TYR A 106 -34.02 -5.02 13.63
CA TYR A 106 -32.93 -5.82 13.05
C TYR A 106 -32.37 -5.28 11.72
N PHE A 107 -33.22 -4.62 10.93
CA PHE A 107 -32.83 -4.01 9.66
C PHE A 107 -31.82 -2.87 9.87
N GLN A 108 -32.04 -2.02 10.88
CA GLN A 108 -31.15 -0.90 11.18
C GLN A 108 -29.77 -1.38 11.67
N GLY A 109 -29.75 -2.40 12.52
CA GLY A 109 -28.50 -3.05 12.96
C GLY A 109 -27.69 -3.64 11.79
N THR A 110 -28.38 -4.29 10.84
CA THR A 110 -27.76 -4.84 9.62
C THR A 110 -27.12 -3.74 8.77
N VAL A 111 -27.80 -2.62 8.57
CA VAL A 111 -27.27 -1.48 7.80
C VAL A 111 -26.02 -0.90 8.46
N HIS A 112 -26.00 -0.74 9.79
CA HIS A 112 -24.81 -0.25 10.50
C HIS A 112 -23.62 -1.21 10.37
N LEU A 113 -23.84 -2.52 10.59
CA LEU A 113 -22.79 -3.53 10.41
C LEU A 113 -22.25 -3.55 8.98
N LEU A 114 -23.13 -3.45 7.98
CA LEU A 114 -22.72 -3.40 6.58
C LEU A 114 -21.94 -2.11 6.28
N SER A 115 -22.37 -0.97 6.81
CA SER A 115 -21.66 0.31 6.64
C SER A 115 -20.25 0.26 7.22
N LEU A 116 -20.08 -0.34 8.40
CA LEU A 116 -18.76 -0.54 9.01
C LEU A 116 -17.90 -1.50 8.19
N ALA A 117 -18.50 -2.61 7.74
CA ALA A 117 -17.81 -3.61 6.92
C ALA A 117 -17.34 -3.04 5.57
N LEU A 118 -18.05 -2.04 5.00
CA LEU A 118 -17.68 -1.35 3.76
C LEU A 118 -16.69 -0.19 4.01
N ALA A 119 -16.78 0.50 5.14
CA ALA A 119 -15.87 1.60 5.48
C ALA A 119 -14.41 1.14 5.56
N VAL A 120 -14.17 -0.06 6.10
CA VAL A 120 -12.83 -0.64 6.23
C VAL A 120 -12.13 -0.83 4.87
N PRO A 121 -12.64 -1.61 3.89
CA PRO A 121 -12.00 -1.77 2.59
C PRO A 121 -11.90 -0.46 1.82
N PHE A 122 -12.88 0.43 1.96
CA PHE A 122 -12.84 1.75 1.34
C PHE A 122 -11.67 2.59 1.87
N SER A 123 -11.42 2.58 3.19
CA SER A 123 -10.28 3.28 3.79
C SER A 123 -8.94 2.75 3.25
N PHE A 124 -8.79 1.43 3.09
CA PHE A 124 -7.58 0.84 2.50
C PHE A 124 -7.40 1.23 1.04
N MET A 125 -8.49 1.26 0.26
CA MET A 125 -8.47 1.67 -1.13
C MET A 125 -8.08 3.16 -1.25
N PHE A 126 -8.63 4.01 -0.41
CA PHE A 126 -8.32 5.44 -0.37
C PHE A 126 -6.83 5.68 -0.07
N VAL A 127 -6.30 5.02 0.98
CA VAL A 127 -4.86 5.09 1.32
C VAL A 127 -3.98 4.59 0.16
N ALA A 128 -4.39 3.55 -0.56
CA ALA A 128 -3.67 3.04 -1.72
C ALA A 128 -3.61 4.08 -2.87
N VAL A 129 -4.70 4.79 -3.14
CA VAL A 129 -4.76 5.86 -4.13
C VAL A 129 -3.84 7.02 -3.74
N LEU A 130 -3.92 7.47 -2.49
CA LEU A 130 -3.05 8.55 -1.98
C LEU A 130 -1.57 8.20 -2.10
N ARG A 131 -1.18 6.97 -1.75
CA ARG A 131 0.22 6.49 -1.90
C ARG A 131 0.68 6.52 -3.35
N LYS A 132 -0.19 6.14 -4.30
CA LYS A 132 0.11 6.20 -5.74
C LYS A 132 0.22 7.64 -6.24
N MET A 133 -0.68 8.53 -5.80
CA MET A 133 -0.63 9.96 -6.15
C MET A 133 0.66 10.61 -5.63
N LYS A 134 1.07 10.32 -4.39
CA LYS A 134 2.33 10.82 -3.81
C LYS A 134 3.55 10.38 -4.65
N LEU A 135 3.60 9.10 -5.03
CA LEU A 135 4.68 8.57 -5.88
C LEU A 135 4.68 9.24 -7.26
N LYS A 136 3.50 9.42 -7.88
CA LYS A 136 3.37 10.08 -9.18
C LYS A 136 3.79 11.56 -9.11
N ALA A 137 3.42 12.26 -8.04
CA ALA A 137 3.82 13.65 -7.82
C ALA A 137 5.35 13.78 -7.65
N PHE A 138 5.97 12.88 -6.88
CA PHE A 138 7.42 12.82 -6.75
C PHE A 138 8.12 12.62 -8.10
N LEU A 139 7.64 11.66 -8.90
CA LEU A 139 8.20 11.38 -10.22
C LEU A 139 8.02 12.55 -11.19
N LYS A 140 6.86 13.21 -11.18
CA LYS A 140 6.64 14.44 -11.96
C LYS A 140 7.64 15.54 -11.59
N GLY A 141 7.91 15.72 -10.29
CA GLY A 141 8.94 16.65 -9.82
C GLY A 141 10.36 16.33 -10.32
N LYS A 142 10.61 15.08 -10.71
CA LYS A 142 11.88 14.62 -11.29
C LYS A 142 11.81 14.46 -12.82
N LYS A 143 10.78 15.00 -13.49
CA LYS A 143 10.53 14.86 -14.95
C LYS A 143 10.51 13.39 -15.41
N ALA A 144 10.02 12.50 -14.56
CA ALA A 144 9.89 11.08 -14.84
C ALA A 144 8.43 10.65 -14.77
N ASP A 145 8.08 9.65 -15.59
CA ASP A 145 6.74 9.10 -15.64
C ASP A 145 6.67 7.67 -15.12
N LEU A 146 5.54 7.33 -14.50
CA LEU A 146 5.24 6.00 -14.03
C LEU A 146 4.38 5.26 -15.06
N LYS A 147 4.99 4.36 -15.84
CA LYS A 147 4.31 3.60 -16.90
C LYS A 147 3.97 2.21 -16.41
N TYR A 148 2.71 1.79 -16.55
CA TYR A 148 2.31 0.41 -16.27
C TYR A 148 2.85 -0.52 -17.37
N ILE A 149 3.46 -1.65 -16.97
CA ILE A 149 4.03 -2.63 -17.92
C ILE A 149 3.26 -3.96 -17.87
N GLY A 150 2.69 -4.32 -16.71
CA GLY A 150 2.00 -5.60 -16.57
C GLY A 150 1.89 -6.06 -15.13
N ARG A 151 1.93 -7.39 -14.93
CA ARG A 151 1.85 -8.01 -13.60
C ARG A 151 3.01 -8.97 -13.37
N VAL A 152 3.51 -9.02 -12.15
CA VAL A 152 4.56 -9.95 -11.71
C VAL A 152 4.02 -10.86 -10.60
N LYS A 153 4.53 -12.08 -10.55
CA LYS A 153 4.30 -13.02 -9.45
C LYS A 153 5.66 -13.53 -8.97
N THR A 154 5.83 -13.59 -7.66
CA THR A 154 7.01 -14.17 -7.00
C THR A 154 6.98 -15.69 -7.17
N LEU A 155 8.10 -16.27 -7.64
CA LEU A 155 8.27 -17.72 -7.74
C LEU A 155 8.86 -18.33 -6.46
N ASN A 156 9.65 -17.52 -5.75
CA ASN A 156 10.24 -17.84 -4.46
C ASN A 156 9.69 -16.86 -3.41
N PRO A 157 9.64 -17.24 -2.12
CA PRO A 157 9.29 -16.31 -1.06
C PRO A 157 10.25 -15.11 -1.05
N LEU A 158 9.70 -13.93 -0.84
CA LEU A 158 10.42 -12.67 -0.72
C LEU A 158 11.25 -12.60 0.57
N ASN A 159 10.76 -13.22 1.64
CA ASN A 159 11.48 -13.33 2.89
C ASN A 159 11.06 -14.60 3.65
N LEU A 160 11.95 -15.13 4.47
CA LEU A 160 11.63 -16.15 5.46
C LEU A 160 11.54 -15.45 6.81
N THR A 161 10.41 -15.61 7.49
CA THR A 161 10.31 -15.13 8.87
C THR A 161 11.23 -15.96 9.78
N LYS A 162 11.57 -15.44 10.97
CA LYS A 162 12.40 -16.15 11.96
C LYS A 162 11.80 -17.50 12.37
N GLU A 163 10.49 -17.65 12.21
CA GLU A 163 9.71 -18.87 12.52
C GLU A 163 9.64 -19.84 11.32
N GLY A 164 10.35 -19.56 10.22
CA GLY A 164 10.36 -20.42 9.03
C GLY A 164 9.13 -20.28 8.14
N VAL A 165 8.25 -19.30 8.38
CA VAL A 165 7.08 -19.04 7.52
C VAL A 165 7.49 -18.25 6.28
N ASP A 166 7.12 -18.77 5.12
CA ASP A 166 7.32 -18.15 3.81
C ASP A 166 6.48 -16.88 3.62
N PHE A 167 7.17 -15.76 3.38
CA PHE A 167 6.53 -14.50 3.00
C PHE A 167 6.57 -14.34 1.48
N TRP A 168 5.41 -14.47 0.82
CA TRP A 168 5.25 -14.40 -0.63
C TRP A 168 5.04 -12.99 -1.16
#